data_AF-A0A7S1EWW8-F1
#
_entry.id   AF-A0A7S1EWW8-F1
#
_cell.length_a   1.000
_cell.length_b   1.000
_cell.length_c   1.000
_cell.angle_alpha   90.00
_cell.angle_beta   90.00
_cell.angle_gamma   90.00
#
_symmetry.space_group_name_H-M   'P 1'
#
loop_
_entity.id
_entity.type
_entity.pdbx_description
1 polymer ?
#
loop_
_entity_poly.entity_id
_entity_poly.type
_entity_poly.pdbx_seq_one_letter_code
_entity_poly.pdbx_strand_id
1 'polypeptide(L)'
;NRKENLAVAVPREVDWKETAMVRVSMCIIILNTIFIGYQVRADLEAAKVDETLGLWVDYVDISFTVAFCIELCFLLRLKGSLFFMDDDRYWNFFEVALITSSVLEWVLHTM
;
A
#
# COMPACT_ATOMS: atom_id res chain seq x y z
N ASN A 1 24.79 3.93 -44.66
CA ASN A 1 23.82 3.15 -43.86
C ASN A 1 24.08 3.41 -42.36
N ARG A 2 23.77 4.62 -41.88
CA ARG A 2 24.20 5.17 -40.57
C ARG A 2 22.99 5.52 -39.70
N LYS A 3 21.98 4.64 -39.68
CA LYS A 3 20.76 4.83 -38.89
C LYS A 3 20.41 3.63 -37.99
N GLU A 4 21.22 2.57 -38.00
CA GLU A 4 20.93 1.34 -37.25
C GLU A 4 21.58 1.32 -35.85
N ASN A 5 22.39 2.32 -35.48
CA ASN A 5 23.22 2.29 -34.25
C ASN A 5 22.84 3.33 -33.17
N LEU A 6 21.65 3.96 -33.24
CA LEU A 6 21.26 5.00 -32.26
C LEU A 6 20.07 4.62 -31.35
N ALA A 7 19.55 3.40 -31.47
CA ALA A 7 18.61 2.85 -30.50
C ALA A 7 19.33 1.82 -29.62
N VAL A 8 20.51 2.14 -29.11
CA VAL A 8 20.95 1.51 -27.86
C VAL A 8 20.03 2.10 -26.81
N ALA A 9 18.92 1.41 -26.55
CA ALA A 9 18.06 1.68 -25.42
C ALA A 9 18.97 1.69 -24.19
N VAL A 10 19.30 2.88 -23.70
CA VAL A 10 19.99 3.04 -22.42
C VAL A 10 19.08 2.33 -21.43
N PRO A 11 19.53 1.21 -20.83
CA PRO A 11 18.70 0.49 -19.88
C PRO A 11 18.33 1.47 -18.79
N ARG A 12 17.03 1.69 -18.57
CA ARG A 12 16.49 2.53 -17.49
C ARG A 12 17.18 2.04 -16.23
N GLU A 13 18.06 2.87 -15.68
CA GLU A 13 18.84 2.56 -14.50
C GLU A 13 17.82 2.21 -13.43
N VAL A 14 17.79 0.95 -12.98
CA VAL A 14 16.81 0.48 -11.99
C VAL A 14 17.06 1.29 -10.73
N ASP A 15 16.16 2.23 -10.43
CA ASP A 15 16.28 3.02 -9.21
C ASP A 15 16.07 2.08 -8.03
N TRP A 16 17.14 1.87 -7.26
CA TRP A 16 17.13 1.01 -6.10
C TRP A 16 16.10 1.47 -5.05
N LYS A 17 15.75 2.77 -5.05
CA LYS A 17 14.72 3.33 -4.17
C LYS A 17 13.34 2.80 -4.54
N GLU A 18 13.00 2.82 -5.83
CA GLU A 18 11.74 2.27 -6.33
C GLU A 18 11.65 0.77 -6.02
N THR A 19 12.74 0.05 -6.28
CA THR A 19 12.80 -1.40 -6.01
C THR A 19 12.67 -1.71 -4.52
N ALA A 20 13.30 -0.92 -3.66
CA ALA A 20 13.20 -1.08 -2.20
C ALA A 20 11.77 -0.78 -1.72
N MET A 21 11.15 0.30 -2.20
CA MET A 21 9.77 0.66 -1.86
C MET A 21 8.80 -0.45 -2.25
N VAL A 22 8.88 -0.99 -3.47
CA VAL A 22 8.02 -2.09 -3.93
C VAL A 22 8.17 -3.32 -3.03
N ARG A 23 9.38 -3.65 -2.60
CA ARG A 23 9.62 -4.79 -1.69
C ARG A 23 9.00 -4.56 -0.31
N VAL A 24 9.19 -3.37 0.25
CA VAL A 24 8.60 -2.99 1.54
C VAL A 24 7.07 -3.02 1.45
N SER A 25 6.50 -2.42 0.41
CA SER A 25 5.07 -2.43 0.10
C SER A 25 4.50 -3.83 0.10
N MET A 26 5.09 -4.73 -0.69
CA MET A 26 4.66 -6.12 -0.77
C MET A 26 4.69 -6.83 0.59
N CYS A 27 5.73 -6.58 1.41
CA CYS A 27 5.78 -7.13 2.76
C CYS A 27 4.63 -6.61 3.64
N ILE A 28 4.37 -5.30 3.61
CA ILE A 28 3.30 -4.68 4.40
C ILE A 28 1.92 -5.21 3.94
N ILE A 29 1.67 -5.29 2.64
CA ILE A 29 0.43 -5.82 2.06
C ILE A 29 0.19 -7.27 2.49
N ILE A 30 1.22 -8.13 2.41
CA ILE A 30 1.10 -9.53 2.83
C ILE A 30 0.79 -9.63 4.32
N LEU A 31 1.50 -8.86 5.16
CA LEU A 31 1.27 -8.84 6.60
C LEU A 31 -0.12 -8.33 6.96
N ASN A 32 -0.57 -7.24 6.33
CA ASN A 32 -1.91 -6.70 6.50
C ASN A 32 -2.99 -7.71 6.08
N THR A 33 -2.80 -8.40 4.95
CA THR A 33 -3.74 -9.43 4.46
C THR A 33 -3.85 -10.59 5.44
N ILE A 34 -2.73 -11.07 5.98
CA ILE A 34 -2.71 -12.13 7.01
C ILE A 34 -3.45 -11.65 8.27
N PHE A 35 -3.20 -10.41 8.68
CA PHE A 35 -3.83 -9.83 9.86
C PHE A 35 -5.35 -9.69 9.71
N ILE A 36 -5.85 -9.18 8.58
CA ILE A 36 -7.28 -9.11 8.28
C ILE A 36 -7.92 -10.51 8.36
N GLY A 37 -7.27 -11.52 7.77
CA GLY A 37 -7.75 -12.90 7.85
C GLY A 37 -7.83 -13.44 9.28
N TYR A 38 -6.84 -13.10 10.12
CA TYR A 38 -6.87 -13.41 11.54
C TYR A 38 -7.98 -12.66 12.27
N GLN A 39 -8.11 -11.36 12.05
CA GLN A 39 -9.09 -10.49 12.70
C GLN A 39 -10.52 -10.95 12.42
N VAL A 40 -10.86 -11.23 11.15
CA VAL A 40 -12.18 -11.77 10.77
C VAL A 40 -12.49 -13.07 11.49
N ARG A 41 -11.50 -13.97 11.60
CA ARG A 41 -11.70 -15.23 12.32
C ARG A 41 -11.90 -15.01 13.82
N ALA A 42 -11.08 -14.16 14.44
CA ALA A 42 -11.16 -13.84 15.85
C ALA A 42 -12.50 -13.17 16.19
N ASP A 43 -12.98 -12.27 15.33
CA ASP A 43 -14.28 -11.60 15.46
C ASP A 43 -15.44 -12.61 15.43
N LEU A 44 -15.42 -13.56 14.47
CA LEU A 44 -16.40 -14.64 14.39
C LEU A 44 -16.39 -15.58 15.60
N GLU A 45 -15.23 -15.78 16.23
CA GLU A 45 -15.11 -16.58 17.45
C GLU A 45 -15.64 -15.80 18.67
N ALA A 46 -15.32 -14.50 18.78
CA ALA A 46 -15.78 -13.63 19.86
C ALA A 46 -17.30 -13.40 19.82
N ALA A 47 -17.88 -13.23 18.64
CA ALA A 47 -19.32 -13.07 18.43
C ALA A 47 -20.15 -14.28 18.89
N LYS A 48 -19.56 -15.49 18.96
CA LYS A 48 -20.26 -16.68 19.50
C LYS A 48 -20.42 -16.65 21.01
N VAL A 49 -19.57 -15.89 21.69
CA VAL A 49 -19.50 -15.82 23.16
C VAL A 49 -19.97 -14.44 23.65
N ASP A 50 -20.45 -13.58 22.73
CA ASP A 50 -20.86 -12.19 23.01
C ASP A 50 -19.71 -11.34 23.60
N GLU A 51 -18.47 -11.69 23.22
CA GLU A 51 -17.26 -10.96 23.57
C GLU A 51 -16.81 -10.06 22.41
N THR A 52 -16.11 -8.97 22.73
CA THR A 52 -15.48 -8.08 21.74
C THR A 52 -14.00 -8.37 21.62
N LEU A 53 -13.42 -8.08 20.45
CA LEU A 53 -11.97 -8.13 20.29
C LEU A 53 -11.26 -7.16 21.24
N GLY A 54 -10.04 -7.52 21.63
CA GLY A 54 -9.21 -6.67 22.48
C GLY A 54 -8.68 -5.45 21.71
N LEU A 55 -8.55 -4.32 22.40
CA LEU A 55 -8.06 -3.04 21.84
C LEU A 55 -6.73 -3.12 21.10
N TRP A 56 -5.91 -4.15 21.35
CA TRP A 56 -4.65 -4.36 20.64
C TRP A 56 -4.86 -4.59 19.14
N VAL A 57 -6.00 -5.17 18.73
CA VAL A 57 -6.33 -5.43 17.32
C VAL A 57 -6.47 -4.10 16.59
N ASP A 58 -7.20 -3.14 17.16
CA ASP A 58 -7.40 -1.80 16.59
C ASP A 58 -6.07 -1.05 16.45
N TYR A 59 -5.17 -1.18 17.43
CA TYR A 59 -3.84 -0.57 17.36
C TYR A 59 -2.95 -1.16 16.25
N VAL A 60 -3.09 -2.46 15.97
CA VAL A 60 -2.37 -3.09 14.85
C VAL A 60 -2.96 -2.65 13.52
N ASP A 61 -4.28 -2.61 13.41
CA ASP A 61 -4.97 -2.18 12.19
C ASP A 61 -4.61 -0.74 11.79
N ILE A 62 -4.70 0.21 12.73
CA ILE A 62 -4.32 1.61 12.48
C ILE A 62 -2.84 1.75 12.12
N SER A 63 -1.97 0.87 12.63
CA SER A 63 -0.54 0.89 12.28
C SER A 63 -0.29 0.58 10.80
N PHE A 64 -1.07 -0.32 10.20
CA PHE A 64 -1.00 -0.59 8.76
C PHE A 64 -1.49 0.59 7.94
N THR A 65 -2.62 1.20 8.35
CA THR A 65 -3.15 2.41 7.70
C THR A 65 -2.13 3.55 7.71
N VAL A 66 -1.47 3.78 8.84
CA VAL A 66 -0.40 4.79 8.96
C VAL A 66 0.79 4.43 8.07
N ALA A 67 1.21 3.17 8.04
CA ALA A 67 2.33 2.72 7.22
C ALA A 67 2.07 2.95 5.73
N PHE A 68 0.88 2.60 5.23
CA PHE A 68 0.50 2.85 3.85
C PHE A 68 0.41 4.35 3.52
N CYS A 69 -0.10 5.18 4.43
CA CYS A 69 -0.10 6.64 4.24
C CYS A 69 1.32 7.21 4.09
N ILE A 70 2.26 6.73 4.91
CA ILE A 70 3.67 7.12 4.81
C ILE A 70 4.27 6.66 3.48
N GLU A 71 3.98 5.42 3.07
CA GLU A 71 4.42 4.88 1.79
C GLU A 71 3.92 5.72 0.60
N LEU A 72 2.63 6.07 0.59
CA LEU A 72 2.04 6.94 -0.42
C LEU A 72 2.70 8.31 -0.47
N CYS A 73 3.01 8.89 0.68
CA CYS A 73 3.73 10.16 0.76
C CYS A 73 5.14 10.05 0.15
N PHE A 74 5.85 8.95 0.40
CA PHE A 74 7.15 8.69 -0.24
C PHE A 74 7.00 8.50 -1.75
N LEU A 75 5.99 7.76 -2.20
CA LEU A 75 5.75 7.48 -3.62
C LEU A 75 5.41 8.76 -4.39
N LEU A 76 4.56 9.62 -3.81
CA LEU A 76 4.24 10.94 -4.34
C LEU A 76 5.48 11.84 -4.40
N ARG A 77 6.34 11.81 -3.38
CA ARG A 77 7.56 12.63 -3.35
C ARG A 77 8.62 12.14 -4.34
N LEU A 78 8.70 10.82 -4.57
CA LEU A 78 9.67 10.21 -5.47
C LEU A 78 9.26 10.37 -6.94
N LYS A 79 7.99 10.08 -7.27
CA LYS A 79 7.48 10.20 -8.65
C LYS A 79 7.08 11.64 -9.02
N GLY A 80 6.67 12.47 -8.06
CA GLY A 80 6.25 13.85 -8.33
C GLY A 80 5.12 13.93 -9.38
N SER A 81 5.30 14.72 -10.43
CA SER A 81 4.30 14.83 -11.51
C SER A 81 4.18 13.57 -12.37
N LEU A 82 5.22 12.72 -12.44
CA LEU A 82 5.17 11.43 -13.14
C LEU A 82 4.17 10.48 -12.47
N PHE A 83 3.83 10.69 -11.20
CA PHE A 83 2.82 9.88 -10.51
C PHE A 83 1.49 9.83 -11.28
N PHE A 84 1.10 10.92 -11.93
CA PHE A 84 -0.17 11.02 -12.66
C PHE A 84 -0.03 10.87 -14.19
N MET A 85 1.19 10.91 -14.71
CA MET A 85 1.46 10.97 -16.16
C MET A 85 2.21 9.75 -16.70
N ASP A 86 2.81 8.93 -15.84
CA ASP A 86 3.55 7.73 -16.24
C ASP A 86 2.61 6.57 -16.64
N ASP A 87 3.17 5.52 -17.24
CA ASP A 87 2.42 4.33 -17.66
C ASP A 87 1.75 3.63 -16.47
N ASP A 88 2.37 3.71 -15.29
CA ASP A 88 1.86 3.18 -14.02
C ASP A 88 0.75 4.01 -13.36
N ARG A 89 0.26 5.08 -14.01
CA ARG A 89 -0.74 5.99 -13.41
C ARG A 89 -1.98 5.28 -12.87
N TYR A 90 -2.43 4.21 -13.53
CA TYR A 90 -3.60 3.44 -13.10
C TYR A 90 -3.30 2.65 -11.82
N TRP A 91 -2.09 2.09 -11.71
CA TRP A 91 -1.63 1.43 -10.49
C TRP A 91 -1.47 2.41 -9.34
N ASN A 92 -0.86 3.56 -9.61
CA ASN A 92 -0.73 4.65 -8.63
C ASN A 92 -2.10 5.16 -8.14
N PHE A 93 -3.09 5.26 -9.04
CA PHE A 93 -4.46 5.63 -8.68
C PHE A 93 -5.15 4.55 -7.83
N PHE A 94 -4.94 3.28 -8.18
CA PHE A 94 -5.45 2.15 -7.41
C PHE A 94 -4.87 2.13 -5.99
N GLU A 95 -3.56 2.33 -5.84
CA GLU A 95 -2.86 2.56 -4.56
C GLU A 95 -3.54 3.66 -3.74
N VAL A 96 -3.75 4.85 -4.32
CA VAL A 96 -4.43 5.96 -3.64
C VAL A 96 -5.84 5.56 -3.20
N ALA A 97 -6.60 4.86 -4.05
CA ALA A 97 -7.96 4.43 -3.73
C ALA A 97 -7.99 3.44 -2.55
N LEU A 98 -7.08 2.47 -2.53
CA LEU A 98 -6.96 1.51 -1.43
C LEU A 98 -6.63 2.22 -0.11
N ILE A 99 -5.62 3.09 -0.11
CA ILE A 99 -5.20 3.79 1.09
C ILE A 99 -6.30 4.74 1.59
N THR A 100 -6.98 5.41 0.67
CA THR A 100 -8.13 6.26 1.01
C THR A 100 -9.28 5.44 1.61
N SER A 101 -9.53 4.22 1.12
CA SER A 101 -10.56 3.34 1.70
C SER A 101 -10.24 2.92 3.13
N SER A 102 -8.98 2.58 3.44
CA SER A 102 -8.55 2.26 4.81
C SER A 102 -8.67 3.47 5.76
N VAL A 103 -8.33 4.67 5.28
CA VAL A 103 -8.52 5.90 6.06
C VAL A 103 -10.01 6.18 6.30
N LEU A 104 -10.86 5.99 5.29
CA LEU A 104 -12.30 6.17 5.43
C LEU A 104 -12.91 5.20 6.44
N GLU A 105 -12.52 3.92 6.40
CA GLU A 105 -12.95 2.92 7.37
C GLU A 105 -12.59 3.36 8.80
N TRP A 106 -11.35 3.80 9.03
CA TRP A 106 -10.93 4.29 10.34
C TRP A 106 -11.71 5.52 10.80
N VAL A 107 -11.94 6.48 9.90
CA VAL A 107 -12.73 7.68 10.20
C VAL A 107 -14.17 7.31 10.56
N LEU A 108 -14.79 6.43 9.79
CA LEU A 108 -16.17 5.98 10.02
C LEU A 108 -16.31 5.15 11.30
N HIS A 109 -15.31 4.36 11.66
CA HIS A 109 -15.31 3.60 12.92
C HIS A 109 -15.13 4.52 14.14
N THR A 110 -14.40 5.62 13.99
CA THR A 110 -14.13 6.57 15.09
C THR A 110 -15.29 7.55 15.34
N MET A 111 -16.12 7.83 14.34
CA MET A 111 -17.27 8.74 14.43
C MET A 111 -18.52 8.06 14.97
#